data_AF-A0A920TM27-F1
#
_entry.id   AF-A0A920TM27-F1
#
_cell.length_a   1.000
_cell.length_b   1.000
_cell.length_c   1.000
_cell.angle_alpha   90.00
_cell.angle_beta   90.00
_cell.angle_gamma   90.00
#
_symmetry.space_group_name_H-M   'P 1'
#
loop_
_entity.id
_entity.type
_entity.pdbx_description
1 polymer ?
#
loop_
_entity_poly.entity_id
_entity_poly.type
_entity_poly.pdbx_seq_one_letter_code
_entity_poly.pdbx_strand_id
1 'polypeptide(L)' 'MKKLLWAPFFLTFLIAQDNNLLFSEYAEGTGNNKYLEIYNGTGSKVDLANYAIVRYNNGSTPTKTFIPYLVR' A
#
# COMPACT_ATOMS: atom_id res chain seq x y z
N MET A 1 -44.46 -9.64 -33.48
CA MET A 1 -43.57 -8.47 -33.29
C MET A 1 -42.94 -8.57 -31.91
N LYS A 2 -41.63 -8.88 -31.82
CA LYS A 2 -40.94 -9.04 -30.53
C LYS A 2 -40.55 -7.64 -30.04
N LYS A 3 -41.20 -7.16 -28.98
CA LYS A 3 -40.87 -5.88 -28.34
C LYS A 3 -39.57 -6.07 -27.54
N LEU A 4 -38.50 -5.45 -28.00
CA LEU A 4 -37.24 -5.37 -27.27
C LEU A 4 -37.37 -4.23 -26.23
N LEU A 5 -37.42 -4.60 -24.95
CA LEU A 5 -37.32 -3.67 -23.84
C LEU A 5 -35.83 -3.38 -23.61
N TRP A 6 -35.41 -2.15 -23.88
CA TRP A 6 -34.04 -1.71 -23.66
C TRP A 6 -33.85 -1.38 -22.16
N ALA A 7 -33.19 -2.26 -21.42
CA ALA A 7 -32.74 -1.94 -20.08
C ALA A 7 -31.50 -1.04 -20.18
N PRO A 8 -31.44 0.11 -19.48
CA PRO A 8 -30.22 0.90 -19.42
C PRO A 8 -29.22 0.10 -18.58
N PHE A 9 -28.19 -0.41 -19.22
CA PHE A 9 -27.08 -1.06 -18.54
C PHE A 9 -26.27 0.04 -17.83
N PHE A 10 -26.65 0.37 -16.60
CA PHE A 10 -25.83 1.21 -15.73
C PHE A 10 -24.60 0.40 -15.33
N LEU A 11 -23.53 0.57 -16.11
CA LEU A 11 -22.21 0.04 -15.79
C LEU A 11 -21.67 0.82 -14.57
N THR A 12 -21.83 0.26 -13.38
CA THR A 12 -21.14 0.78 -12.20
C THR A 12 -19.66 0.48 -12.35
N PHE A 13 -18.86 1.49 -12.67
CA PHE A 13 -17.41 1.36 -12.67
C PHE A 13 -16.95 1.21 -11.22
N LEU A 14 -16.58 -0.01 -10.83
CA LEU A 14 -15.85 -0.22 -9.57
C LEU A 14 -14.46 0.35 -9.77
N ILE A 15 -14.23 1.58 -9.30
CA ILE A 15 -12.86 2.02 -9.02
C ILE A 15 -12.37 1.14 -7.87
N ALA A 16 -11.43 0.25 -8.14
CA ALA A 16 -10.68 -0.41 -7.08
C ALA A 16 -10.07 0.71 -6.23
N GLN A 17 -10.27 0.65 -4.91
CA GLN A 17 -9.59 1.56 -4.00
C GLN A 17 -8.09 1.28 -4.13
N ASP A 18 -7.40 2.19 -4.80
CA ASP A 18 -5.99 2.09 -5.16
C ASP A 18 -5.13 2.27 -3.91
N ASN A 19 -5.10 1.25 -3.04
CA ASN A 19 -4.15 1.14 -1.94
C ASN A 19 -2.79 0.71 -2.51
N ASN A 20 -2.26 1.46 -3.48
CA ASN A 20 -1.00 1.16 -4.17
C ASN A 20 0.23 1.57 -3.36
N LEU A 21 0.12 1.56 -2.03
CA LEU A 21 1.28 1.55 -1.15
C LEU A 21 1.59 0.10 -0.80
N LEU A 22 2.77 -0.36 -1.17
CA LEU A 22 3.19 -1.75 -0.97
C LEU A 22 4.64 -1.82 -0.51
N PHE A 23 4.96 -2.82 0.31
CA PHE A 23 6.35 -3.17 0.57
C PHE A 23 6.90 -3.88 -0.66
N SER A 24 7.69 -3.17 -1.47
CA SER A 24 8.19 -3.65 -2.77
C SER A 24 9.50 -4.41 -2.63
N GLU A 25 10.32 -4.07 -1.64
CA GLU A 25 11.61 -4.71 -1.40
C GLU A 25 11.91 -4.82 0.09
N TYR A 26 12.56 -5.92 0.45
CA TYR A 26 13.23 -6.10 1.72
C TYR A 26 14.62 -6.68 1.47
N ALA A 27 15.65 -6.02 1.99
CA ALA A 27 17.03 -6.47 1.83
C ALA A 27 17.72 -6.58 3.18
N GLU A 28 18.55 -7.61 3.32
CA GLU A 28 19.37 -7.86 4.50
C GLU A 28 20.85 -7.74 4.14
N GLY A 29 21.54 -6.82 4.82
CA GLY A 29 22.99 -6.75 4.84
C GLY A 29 23.58 -7.47 6.05
N THR A 30 24.86 -7.27 6.28
CA THR A 30 25.56 -7.86 7.44
C THR A 30 25.11 -7.20 8.76
N GLY A 31 24.89 -8.01 9.79
CA GLY A 31 24.53 -7.53 11.13
C GLY A 31 23.11 -6.97 11.20
N ASN A 32 22.97 -5.75 11.74
CA ASN A 32 21.68 -5.08 11.90
C ASN A 32 21.29 -4.18 10.72
N ASN A 33 22.01 -4.28 9.60
CA ASN A 33 21.76 -3.49 8.41
C ASN A 33 20.63 -4.14 7.61
N LYS A 34 19.42 -3.60 7.73
CA LYS A 34 18.24 -4.06 6.99
C LYS A 34 17.55 -2.88 6.33
N TYR A 35 17.02 -3.12 5.14
CA TYR A 35 16.31 -2.17 4.31
C TYR A 35 14.89 -2.66 4.03
N LEU A 36 13.95 -1.73 3.97
CA LEU A 36 12.56 -1.96 3.58
C LEU A 36 12.13 -0.81 2.68
N GLU A 37 11.64 -1.13 1.49
CA GLU A 37 11.11 -0.17 0.53
C GLU A 37 9.60 -0.07 0.63
N ILE A 38 9.07 1.15 0.47
CA ILE A 38 7.65 1.38 0.23
C ILE A 38 7.51 1.96 -1.17
N TYR A 39 6.91 1.20 -2.09
CA TYR A 39 6.56 1.70 -3.42
C TYR A 39 5.21 2.42 -3.35
N ASN A 40 5.13 3.57 -4.03
CA ASN A 40 3.91 4.34 -4.21
C ASN A 40 3.46 4.28 -5.69
N GLY A 41 2.53 3.38 -5.98
CA GLY A 41 1.91 3.21 -7.29
C GLY A 41 0.63 4.03 -7.51
N THR A 42 0.29 4.96 -6.62
CA THR A 42 -0.96 5.75 -6.73
C THR A 42 -0.88 6.84 -7.82
N GLY A 43 0.30 7.08 -8.37
CA GLY A 43 0.54 8.15 -9.36
C GLY A 43 0.44 9.56 -8.80
N SER A 44 0.30 9.72 -7.48
CA SER A 44 0.21 11.00 -6.78
C SER A 44 1.04 11.00 -5.50
N LYS A 45 1.28 12.18 -4.92
CA LYS A 45 1.91 12.28 -3.60
C LYS A 45 0.98 11.71 -2.53
N VAL A 46 1.51 10.86 -1.66
CA VAL A 46 0.78 10.30 -0.52
C VAL A 46 1.38 10.84 0.77
N ASP A 47 0.53 11.33 1.66
CA ASP A 47 0.92 11.72 3.01
C ASP A 47 0.99 10.49 3.91
N LEU A 48 2.15 10.26 4.51
CA LEU A 48 2.44 9.14 5.39
C LEU A 48 2.38 9.50 6.88
N ALA A 49 1.95 10.72 7.24
CA ALA A 49 1.93 11.19 8.63
C ALA A 49 1.14 10.28 9.59
N ASN A 50 0.11 9.59 9.07
CA ASN A 50 -0.72 8.66 9.85
C ASN A 50 -0.31 7.18 9.68
N TYR A 51 0.81 6.91 8.98
CA TYR A 51 1.34 5.57 8.79
C TYR A 51 2.48 5.27 9.75
N ALA A 52 2.62 4.00 10.09
CA ALA A 52 3.64 3.51 10.98
C ALA A 52 4.19 2.17 10.48
N ILE A 53 5.51 2.03 10.45
CA ILE A 53 6.16 0.74 10.26
C ILE A 53 6.44 0.15 11.63
N VAL A 54 5.86 -1.02 11.89
CA VAL A 54 6.02 -1.77 13.13
C VAL A 54 6.80 -3.05 12.83
N ARG A 55 7.94 -3.23 13.48
CA ARG A 55 8.79 -4.41 13.31
C ARG A 55 8.82 -5.25 14.59
N TYR A 56 8.53 -6.54 14.46
CA TYR A 56 8.67 -7.54 15.50
C TYR A 56 9.95 -8.33 15.25
N ASN A 57 10.87 -8.34 16.22
CA ASN A 57 12.08 -9.15 16.12
C ASN A 57 11.88 -10.43 16.95
N ASN A 58 11.91 -11.60 16.31
CA ASN A 58 11.82 -12.91 16.96
C ASN A 58 10.61 -13.04 17.91
N GLY A 59 9.44 -12.53 17.50
CA GLY A 59 8.20 -12.61 18.30
C GLY A 59 8.14 -11.66 19.51
N SER A 60 9.14 -10.78 19.69
CA SER A 60 9.12 -9.75 20.74
C SER A 60 8.13 -8.62 20.43
N THR A 61 7.63 -7.95 21.47
CA THR A 61 6.88 -6.71 21.33
C THR A 61 7.72 -5.63 20.62
N PRO A 62 7.12 -4.85 19.72
CA PRO A 62 7.85 -3.88 18.92
C PRO A 62 8.34 -2.74 19.81
N THR A 63 9.65 -2.55 19.88
CA THR A 63 10.29 -1.46 20.64
C THR A 63 10.48 -0.19 19.81
N LYS A 64 10.27 -0.25 18.49
CA LYS A 64 10.39 0.90 17.58
C LYS A 64 9.23 0.93 16.57
N THR A 65 8.55 2.07 16.56
CA THR A 65 7.58 2.48 15.54
C THR A 65 8.26 3.55 14.70
N PHE A 66 8.42 3.31 13.41
CA PHE A 66 8.98 4.30 12.50
C PHE A 66 7.85 5.05 11.81
N ILE A 67 7.85 6.38 11.90
CA ILE A 67 7.06 7.22 11.00
C ILE A 67 7.83 7.29 9.69
N PRO A 68 7.31 6.74 8.59
CA PRO A 68 8.01 6.77 7.32
C PRO A 68 8.01 8.20 6.77
N TYR A 69 9.19 8.80 6.72
CA TYR A 69 9.44 9.98 5.89
C TYR A 69 9.89 9.49 4.51
N LEU A 70 9.48 10.19 3.45
CA LEU A 70 9.80 9.87 2.06
C LEU A 70 11.28 9.48 1.90
N VAL A 71 11.54 8.18 1.67
CA VAL A 71 12.82 7.71 1.15
C VAL A 71 12.71 7.83 -0.37
N ARG A 72 13.71 8.46 -0.98
CA ARG A 72 13.69 9.00 -2.36
C ARG A 72 13.09 8.06 -3.40
#